data_AF-A0A517NCU8-F1
#
_entry.id   AF-A0A517NCU8-F1
#
_cell.length_a   1.000
_cell.length_b   1.000
_cell.length_c   1.000
_cell.angle_alpha   90.00
_cell.angle_beta   90.00
_cell.angle_gamma   90.00
#
_symmetry.space_group_name_H-M   'P 1'
#
loop_
_entity.id
_entity.type
_entity.pdbx_description
1 polymer ?
#
loop_
_entity_poly.entity_id
_entity_poly.type
_entity_poly.pdbx_seq_one_letter_code
_entity_poly.pdbx_strand_id
1 'polypeptide(L)'
;MIDVPFVLEIVIPVSLGPIDRGERYELPLCDIFDELDDGDVVGGGTYASPGVVESCHFVFETSDVDRFMPHILKLLESSNAPAGTIIRQLEPDELDLRVVS
;
A
#
# COMPACT_ATOMS: atom_id res chain seq x y z
N MET A 1 -21.03 -13.56 -12.14
CA MET A 1 -19.65 -13.87 -11.71
C MET A 1 -19.41 -12.98 -10.52
N ILE A 2 -18.89 -13.52 -9.42
CA ILE A 2 -18.39 -12.67 -8.34
C ILE A 2 -17.02 -12.23 -8.85
N ASP A 3 -16.87 -10.95 -9.20
CA ASP A 3 -15.54 -10.41 -9.47
C ASP A 3 -14.74 -10.54 -8.17
N VAL A 4 -13.69 -11.35 -8.22
CA VAL A 4 -12.77 -11.48 -7.10
C VAL A 4 -11.93 -10.21 -7.10
N PRO A 5 -11.92 -9.42 -6.00
CA PRO A 5 -11.13 -8.20 -5.96
C PRO A 5 -9.64 -8.54 -6.05
N PHE A 6 -8.87 -7.62 -6.63
CA PHE A 6 -7.43 -7.67 -6.55
C PHE A 6 -7.01 -7.36 -5.12
N VAL A 7 -6.04 -8.11 -4.60
CA VAL A 7 -5.41 -7.82 -3.30
C VAL A 7 -3.97 -7.41 -3.56
N LEU A 8 -3.54 -6.29 -3.00
CA LEU A 8 -2.21 -5.76 -3.19
C LEU A 8 -1.53 -5.48 -1.85
N GLU A 9 -0.21 -5.65 -1.83
CA GLU A 9 0.66 -5.30 -0.72
C GLU A 9 1.59 -4.14 -1.12
N ILE A 10 1.71 -3.13 -0.27
CA ILE A 10 2.75 -2.10 -0.34
C ILE A 10 3.72 -2.34 0.82
N VAL A 11 5.02 -2.47 0.53
CA VAL A 11 6.09 -2.52 1.53
C VAL A 11 6.97 -1.30 1.39
N ILE A 12 7.06 -0.50 2.45
CA ILE A 12 7.83 0.75 2.48
C ILE A 12 8.99 0.58 3.49
N PRO A 13 10.27 0.60 3.06
CA PRO A 13 11.42 0.39 3.93
C PRO A 13 11.73 1.64 4.76
N VAL A 14 10.80 2.02 5.62
CA VAL A 14 10.91 3.17 6.51
C VAL A 14 10.56 2.77 7.95
N SER A 15 11.39 3.24 8.87
CA SER A 15 11.16 3.11 10.31
C SER A 15 10.19 4.19 10.77
N LEU A 16 8.90 3.87 10.81
CA LEU A 16 7.85 4.75 11.34
C LEU A 16 7.10 4.06 12.46
N GLY A 17 6.79 4.83 13.51
CA GLY A 17 5.84 4.38 14.53
C GLY A 17 4.41 4.29 13.96
N PRO A 18 3.48 3.64 14.68
CA PRO A 18 2.10 3.46 14.21
C PRO A 18 1.38 4.77 13.85
N ILE A 19 1.58 5.83 14.63
CA ILE A 19 0.94 7.14 14.40
C ILE A 19 1.49 7.78 13.13
N ASP A 20 2.81 7.93 13.02
CA ASP A 20 3.44 8.56 11.84
C ASP A 20 3.17 7.78 10.55
N ARG A 21 3.13 6.44 10.64
CA ARG A 21 2.73 5.58 9.52
C ARG A 21 1.28 5.86 9.11
N GLY A 22 0.38 5.94 10.08
CA GLY A 22 -1.03 6.21 9.87
C GLY A 22 -1.25 7.52 9.13
N GLU A 23 -0.66 8.61 9.64
CA GLU A 23 -0.79 9.94 9.07
C GLU A 23 -0.14 10.06 7.68
N ARG A 24 1.00 9.41 7.45
CA ARG A 24 1.77 9.59 6.21
C ARG A 24 1.29 8.72 5.05
N TYR A 25 0.67 7.58 5.32
CA TYR A 25 0.33 6.59 4.30
C TYR A 25 -1.08 6.02 4.47
N GLU A 26 -1.43 5.51 5.65
CA GLU A 26 -2.69 4.77 5.85
C GLU A 26 -3.93 5.64 5.64
N LEU A 27 -3.99 6.81 6.29
CA LEU A 27 -5.13 7.73 6.14
C LEU A 27 -5.22 8.28 4.71
N PRO A 28 -4.12 8.74 4.06
CA PRO A 28 -4.18 9.11 2.65
C PRO A 28 -4.60 7.96 1.70
N LEU A 29 -4.27 6.70 2.02
CA LEU A 29 -4.76 5.55 1.25
C LEU A 29 -6.28 5.41 1.40
N CYS A 30 -6.80 5.50 2.63
CA CYS A 30 -8.25 5.53 2.89
C CYS A 30 -8.95 6.66 2.12
N ASP A 31 -8.39 7.87 2.12
CA ASP A 31 -8.96 8.99 1.37
C ASP A 31 -9.04 8.69 -0.15
N ILE A 32 -8.04 8.02 -0.72
CA ILE A 32 -8.07 7.60 -2.13
C ILE A 32 -9.18 6.56 -2.38
N PHE A 33 -9.36 5.59 -1.49
CA PHE A 33 -10.42 4.59 -1.60
C PHE A 33 -11.81 5.24 -1.56
N ASP A 34 -12.02 6.16 -0.61
CA ASP A 34 -13.27 6.93 -0.50
C ASP A 34 -13.53 7.81 -1.74
N GLU A 35 -12.51 8.46 -2.29
CA GLU A 35 -12.63 9.28 -3.51
C GLU A 35 -12.98 8.46 -4.76
N LEU A 36 -12.48 7.22 -4.84
CA LEU A 36 -12.70 6.33 -5.98
C LEU A 36 -13.95 5.47 -5.85
N ASP A 37 -14.60 5.48 -4.67
CA ASP A 37 -15.73 4.61 -4.32
C ASP A 37 -15.41 3.13 -4.61
N ASP A 38 -14.18 2.73 -4.28
CA ASP A 38 -13.65 1.38 -4.51
C ASP A 38 -12.45 1.11 -3.59
N GLY A 39 -12.31 -0.13 -3.15
CA GLY A 39 -11.21 -0.62 -2.34
C GLY A 39 -11.28 -0.30 -0.84
N ASP A 40 -10.44 -1.00 -0.07
CA ASP A 40 -10.31 -0.84 1.38
C ASP A 40 -8.96 -1.39 1.87
N VAL A 41 -8.47 -0.86 3.00
CA VAL A 41 -7.31 -1.43 3.71
C VAL A 41 -7.77 -2.65 4.50
N VAL A 42 -7.42 -3.85 4.02
CA VAL A 42 -7.81 -5.12 4.64
C VAL A 42 -6.76 -5.68 5.59
N GLY A 43 -5.56 -5.09 5.61
CA GLY A 43 -4.49 -5.51 6.49
C GLY A 43 -3.28 -4.60 6.47
N GLY A 44 -2.32 -4.87 7.34
CA GLY A 44 -1.08 -4.11 7.41
C GLY A 44 -0.44 -4.16 8.78
N GLY A 45 0.75 -3.60 8.88
CA GLY A 45 1.55 -3.67 10.09
C GLY A 45 2.86 -2.90 9.99
N THR A 46 3.62 -2.96 11.08
CA THR A 46 5.02 -2.55 11.11
C THR A 46 5.85 -3.81 11.31
N TYR A 47 6.82 -4.05 10.43
CA TYR A 47 7.80 -5.11 10.67
C TYR A 47 8.81 -4.58 11.68
N ALA A 48 8.94 -5.30 12.79
CA ALA A 48 9.85 -4.93 13.85
C ALA A 48 10.80 -6.09 14.20
N SER A 49 12.09 -5.81 14.15
CA SER A 49 13.09 -6.53 14.94
C SER A 49 13.02 -6.06 16.40
N PRO A 50 13.55 -6.81 17.39
CA PRO A 50 13.49 -6.40 18.79
C PRO A 50 14.00 -4.95 19.01
N GLY A 51 13.06 -4.04 19.28
CA GLY A 51 13.32 -2.62 19.53
C GLY A 51 13.45 -1.71 18.30
N VAL A 52 13.30 -2.22 17.07
CA VAL A 52 13.49 -1.44 15.83
C VAL A 52 12.41 -1.76 14.81
N VAL A 53 11.66 -0.74 14.36
CA VAL A 53 10.79 -0.87 13.17
C VAL A 53 11.66 -0.77 11.93
N GLU A 54 11.58 -1.75 11.05
CA GLU A 54 12.39 -1.84 9.83
C GLU A 54 11.62 -1.40 8.58
N SER A 55 10.31 -1.68 8.56
CA SER A 55 9.44 -1.29 7.45
C SER A 55 7.98 -1.17 7.88
N CYS A 56 7.21 -0.50 7.05
CA CYS A 56 5.76 -0.47 7.11
C CYS A 56 5.21 -1.28 5.95
N HIS A 57 4.09 -1.98 6.17
CA HIS A 57 3.35 -2.60 5.08
C HIS A 57 1.85 -2.39 5.22
N PHE A 58 1.19 -2.38 4.06
CA PHE A 58 -0.26 -2.21 3.91
C PHE A 58 -0.76 -3.24 2.92
N VAL A 59 -1.91 -3.84 3.21
CA VAL A 59 -2.62 -4.74 2.31
C VAL A 59 -3.98 -4.13 2.03
N PHE A 60 -4.31 -3.98 0.77
CA PHE A 60 -5.57 -3.39 0.35
C PHE A 60 -6.20 -4.20 -0.77
N GLU A 61 -7.51 -4.10 -0.91
CA GLU A 61 -8.25 -4.69 -2.01
C GLU A 61 -8.81 -3.61 -2.94
N THR A 62 -9.02 -3.92 -4.21
CA THR A 62 -9.65 -3.05 -5.22
C THR A 62 -10.26 -3.88 -6.33
N SER A 63 -11.29 -3.37 -6.99
CA SER A 63 -11.83 -4.01 -8.20
C SER A 63 -11.07 -3.64 -9.48
N ASP A 64 -10.21 -2.61 -9.47
CA ASP A 64 -9.51 -2.09 -10.66
C ASP A 64 -8.10 -1.55 -10.34
N VAL A 65 -7.08 -2.39 -10.50
CA VAL A 65 -5.67 -2.03 -10.25
C VAL A 65 -5.20 -0.89 -11.14
N ASP A 66 -5.59 -0.86 -12.41
CA ASP A 66 -5.12 0.14 -13.36
C ASP A 66 -5.67 1.52 -13.03
N ARG A 67 -6.91 1.60 -12.54
CA ARG A 67 -7.50 2.82 -12.00
C ARG A 67 -6.79 3.28 -10.73
N PHE A 68 -6.39 2.36 -9.85
CA PHE A 68 -5.78 2.69 -8.57
C PHE A 68 -4.31 3.10 -8.64
N MET A 69 -3.52 2.39 -9.43
CA MET A 69 -2.07 2.48 -9.38
C MET A 69 -1.51 3.90 -9.57
N PRO A 70 -2.05 4.75 -10.47
CA PRO A 70 -1.58 6.13 -10.59
C PRO A 70 -1.73 6.95 -9.31
N HIS A 71 -2.78 6.71 -8.52
CA HIS A 71 -3.04 7.41 -7.26
C HIS A 71 -2.06 6.94 -6.17
N ILE A 72 -1.84 5.63 -6.09
CA ILE A 72 -0.87 5.04 -5.15
C ILE A 72 0.55 5.55 -5.45
N LEU A 73 0.98 5.54 -6.70
CA LEU A 73 2.30 6.02 -7.09
C LEU A 73 2.48 7.50 -6.75
N LYS A 74 1.47 8.34 -7.02
CA LYS A 74 1.48 9.76 -6.67
C LYS A 74 1.53 9.98 -5.16
N LEU A 75 0.79 9.19 -4.37
CA LEU A 75 0.85 9.24 -2.92
C LEU A 75 2.27 8.93 -2.45
N LEU A 76 2.84 7.81 -2.88
CA LEU A 76 4.20 7.39 -2.50
C LEU A 76 5.25 8.44 -2.88
N GLU A 77 5.16 9.03 -4.07
CA GLU A 77 6.03 10.13 -4.50
C GLU A 77 5.86 11.36 -3.59
N SER A 78 4.62 11.81 -3.35
CA SER A 78 4.35 12.99 -2.51
C SER A 78 4.74 12.81 -1.05
N SER A 79 4.66 11.57 -0.55
CA SER A 79 5.08 11.18 0.79
C SER A 79 6.58 10.91 0.87
N ASN A 80 7.37 11.14 -0.19
CA ASN A 80 8.80 10.82 -0.26
C ASN A 80 9.08 9.39 0.21
N ALA A 81 8.31 8.43 -0.29
CA ALA A 81 8.54 7.02 0.00
C ALA A 81 9.97 6.65 -0.44
N PRO A 82 10.76 5.98 0.41
CA PRO A 82 12.14 5.66 0.10
C PRO A 82 12.26 4.72 -1.09
N ALA A 83 13.39 4.81 -1.79
CA ALA A 83 13.80 3.83 -2.79
C ALA A 83 13.77 2.41 -2.18
N GLY A 84 13.34 1.44 -2.97
CA GLY A 84 13.08 0.09 -2.48
C GLY A 84 11.68 -0.11 -1.88
N THR A 85 10.79 0.88 -2.03
CA THR A 85 9.35 0.65 -1.87
C THR A 85 8.85 -0.33 -2.94
N ILE A 86 8.09 -1.34 -2.52
CA ILE A 86 7.61 -2.43 -3.38
C ILE A 86 6.09 -2.44 -3.35
N ILE A 87 5.46 -2.58 -4.51
CA ILE A 87 4.03 -2.92 -4.64
C ILE A 87 3.94 -4.31 -5.27
N ARG A 88 3.13 -5.19 -4.66
CA ARG A 88 2.90 -6.57 -5.12
C ARG A 88 1.42 -6.84 -5.22
N GLN A 89 0.99 -7.54 -6.26
CA GLN A 89 -0.32 -8.17 -6.29
C GLN A 89 -0.24 -9.54 -5.59
N LEU A 90 -1.14 -9.79 -4.65
CA LEU A 90 -1.29 -11.05 -3.92
C LEU A 90 -2.43 -11.90 -4.48
N GLU A 91 -3.52 -11.26 -4.93
CA GLU A 91 -4.68 -11.94 -5.52
C GLU A 91 -5.24 -11.14 -6.70
N PRO A 92 -5.81 -11.80 -7.72
CA PRO A 92 -5.51 -13.20 -8.06
C PRO A 92 -4.00 -13.35 -8.32
N ASP A 93 -3.44 -14.55 -8.13
CA ASP A 93 -2.01 -14.87 -8.33
C ASP A 93 -1.52 -14.52 -9.77
N GLU A 94 -1.21 -13.25 -10.00
CA GLU A 94 -0.48 -12.73 -11.15
C GLU A 94 0.64 -11.83 -10.62
N LEU A 95 1.89 -12.21 -10.91
CA LEU A 95 3.07 -11.61 -10.32
C LEU A 95 3.47 -10.33 -11.10
N ASP A 96 2.74 -9.23 -10.90
CA ASP A 96 3.17 -7.88 -11.35
C ASP A 96 3.97 -7.19 -10.23
N LEU A 97 5.26 -6.93 -10.49
CA LEU A 97 6.19 -6.28 -9.55
C LEU A 97 6.51 -4.88 -10.04
N ARG A 98 6.10 -3.86 -9.27
CA ARG A 98 6.44 -2.46 -9.55
C ARG A 98 7.40 -1.93 -8.50
N VAL A 99 8.57 -1.46 -8.95
CA VAL A 99 9.61 -0.85 -8.11
C VAL A 99 9.59 0.66 -8.34
N VAL A 100 9.42 1.43 -7.27
CA VAL A 100 9.53 2.89 -7.31
C VAL A 100 11.02 3.27 -7.24
N SER A 101 11.49 4.02 -8.24
CA SER A 101 12.87 4.51 -8.38
C SER A 101 13.05 5.92 -7.84
#